data_AF-A0AAV5BPG3-F1
#
_entry.id   AF-A0AAV5BPG3-F1
#
_cell.length_a   1.000
_cell.length_b   1.000
_cell.length_c   1.000
_cell.angle_alpha   90.00
_cell.angle_beta   90.00
_cell.angle_gamma   90.00
#
_symmetry.space_group_name_H-M   'P 1'
#
loop_
_entity.id
_entity.type
_entity.pdbx_description
1 polymer ?
#
loop_
_entity_poly.entity_id
_entity_poly.type
_entity_poly.pdbx_seq_one_letter_code
_entity_poly.pdbx_strand_id
1 'polypeptide(L)'
;MLIGKWDEAMYYVLGDPSVKPKGYDPMSEAVLLWERDKSVNQTRYNLSPFAISLNELSPHLLKKLPPTDSRLRPDQRHLENGEYEMANAEKLRLEQLQRQARRLQEKGWQPRWFRKDDDTYRYVGGYWEARERGNWDGIPDIFGQNVVSPGLT
;
A
#
# COMPACT_ATOMS: atom_id res chain seq x y z
N MET A 1 -5.57 -32.59 4.80
CA MET A 1 -6.48 -31.74 3.98
C MET A 1 -6.56 -30.34 4.58
N LEU A 2 -6.54 -29.29 3.76
CA LEU A 2 -6.87 -27.93 4.20
C LEU A 2 -8.38 -27.72 4.14
N ILE A 3 -8.96 -27.16 5.20
CA ILE A 3 -10.38 -26.85 5.31
C ILE A 3 -10.57 -25.46 5.91
N GLY A 4 -11.69 -24.81 5.64
CA GLY A 4 -12.03 -23.51 6.21
C GLY A 4 -12.51 -22.52 5.17
N LYS A 5 -12.57 -21.25 5.58
CA LYS A 5 -12.92 -20.11 4.72
C LYS A 5 -11.85 -19.06 4.83
N TRP A 6 -11.48 -18.50 3.69
CA TRP A 6 -10.39 -17.51 3.58
C TRP A 6 -10.68 -16.21 4.35
N ASP A 7 -11.94 -15.91 4.67
CA ASP A 7 -12.39 -14.70 5.38
C ASP A 7 -12.74 -14.94 6.85
N GLU A 8 -12.57 -16.17 7.36
CA GLU A 8 -12.83 -16.56 8.74
C GLU A 8 -11.60 -17.26 9.35
N ALA A 9 -11.32 -18.49 8.94
CA ALA A 9 -10.22 -19.30 9.47
C ALA A 9 -9.86 -20.46 8.52
N MET A 10 -8.60 -20.88 8.56
CA MET A 10 -8.05 -22.01 7.83
C MET A 10 -7.47 -23.05 8.81
N TYR A 11 -7.82 -24.31 8.58
CA TYR A 11 -7.42 -25.45 9.40
C TYR A 11 -6.78 -26.52 8.54
N TYR A 12 -5.98 -27.37 9.19
CA TYR A 12 -5.37 -28.55 8.60
C TYR A 12 -5.78 -29.81 9.37
N VAL A 13 -6.20 -30.82 8.63
CA VAL A 13 -6.48 -32.17 9.17
C VAL A 13 -5.43 -33.13 8.61
N LEU A 14 -4.76 -33.88 9.48
CA LEU A 14 -3.72 -34.84 9.09
C LEU A 14 -4.36 -36.10 8.48
N GLY A 15 -3.78 -36.56 7.36
CA GLY A 15 -4.25 -37.75 6.65
C GLY A 15 -5.33 -37.48 5.60
N ASP A 16 -5.79 -38.57 4.98
CA ASP A 16 -6.87 -38.57 3.98
C ASP A 16 -8.23 -38.70 4.69
N PRO A 17 -9.11 -37.67 4.63
CA PRO A 17 -10.42 -37.73 5.25
C PRO A 17 -11.35 -38.76 4.60
N SER A 18 -11.08 -39.17 3.35
CA SER A 18 -11.92 -40.13 2.63
C SER A 18 -11.80 -41.56 3.15
N VAL A 19 -10.71 -41.89 3.86
CA VAL A 19 -10.51 -43.19 4.51
C VAL A 19 -11.03 -43.23 5.95
N LYS A 20 -11.57 -42.11 6.46
CA LYS A 20 -12.08 -42.01 7.83
C LYS A 20 -13.46 -42.66 7.95
N PRO A 21 -13.85 -43.11 9.16
CA PRO A 21 -15.14 -43.76 9.40
C PRO A 21 -16.33 -42.89 8.97
N LYS A 22 -17.44 -43.54 8.60
CA LYS A 22 -18.70 -42.85 8.26
C LYS A 22 -19.19 -42.04 9.48
N GLY A 23 -19.39 -40.74 9.31
CA GLY A 23 -19.73 -39.83 10.42
C GLY A 23 -18.53 -39.19 11.13
N TYR A 24 -17.30 -39.40 10.62
CA TYR A 24 -16.12 -38.65 11.07
C TYR A 24 -16.33 -37.15 10.87
N ASP A 25 -16.11 -36.38 11.93
CA ASP A 25 -16.04 -34.93 11.90
C ASP A 25 -14.57 -34.50 11.73
N PRO A 26 -14.17 -33.97 10.55
CA PRO A 26 -12.82 -33.48 10.33
C PRO A 26 -12.39 -32.38 11.30
N MET A 27 -13.32 -31.64 11.90
CA MET A 27 -13.00 -30.58 12.87
C MET A 27 -12.47 -31.12 14.20
N SER A 28 -12.75 -32.37 14.55
CA SER A 28 -12.28 -32.99 15.80
C SER A 28 -10.75 -33.16 15.88
N GLU A 29 -10.09 -33.30 14.73
CA GLU A 29 -8.63 -33.44 14.61
C GLU A 29 -8.00 -32.23 13.87
N ALA A 30 -8.79 -31.17 13.66
CA ALA A 30 -8.34 -30.00 12.92
C ALA A 30 -7.39 -29.14 13.75
N VAL A 31 -6.24 -28.83 13.17
CA VAL A 31 -5.28 -27.87 13.69
C VAL A 31 -5.51 -26.51 13.03
N LEU A 32 -5.74 -25.47 13.83
CA LEU A 32 -5.85 -24.10 13.32
C LEU A 32 -4.50 -23.62 12.76
N LEU A 33 -4.48 -23.18 11.50
CA LEU A 33 -3.29 -22.61 10.86
C LEU A 33 -3.32 -21.09 10.78
N TRP A 34 -4.51 -20.52 10.55
CA TRP A 34 -4.72 -19.09 10.44
C TRP A 34 -6.16 -18.74 10.83
N GLU A 35 -6.34 -17.64 11.54
CA GLU A 35 -7.65 -17.06 11.86
C GLU A 35 -7.61 -15.58 11.52
N ARG A 36 -8.71 -15.06 11.00
CA ARG A 36 -8.89 -13.63 10.78
C ARG A 36 -8.90 -12.87 12.10
N ASP A 37 -8.22 -11.73 12.12
CA ASP A 37 -8.28 -10.81 13.26
C ASP A 37 -9.70 -10.26 13.47
N LYS A 38 -10.17 -10.31 14.71
CA LYS A 38 -11.51 -9.90 15.14
C LYS A 38 -11.51 -8.39 15.37
N SER A 39 -11.58 -7.63 14.29
CA SER A 39 -11.74 -6.17 14.38
C SER A 39 -13.10 -5.83 15.00
N VAL A 40 -13.09 -5.24 16.19
CA VAL A 40 -14.30 -4.94 16.97
C VAL A 40 -14.98 -3.65 16.53
N ASN A 41 -14.23 -2.72 15.92
CA ASN A 41 -14.73 -1.39 15.57
C ASN A 41 -14.96 -1.28 14.06
N GLN A 42 -16.19 -0.99 13.67
CA GLN A 42 -16.52 -0.67 12.28
C GLN A 42 -16.03 0.75 11.96
N THR A 43 -15.10 0.87 11.02
CA THR A 43 -14.67 2.17 10.50
C THR A 43 -15.54 2.61 9.32
N ARG A 44 -15.46 3.91 8.95
CA ARG A 44 -16.17 4.48 7.79
C ARG A 44 -16.03 3.65 6.51
N TYR A 45 -14.88 2.99 6.33
CA TYR A 45 -14.55 2.21 5.14
C TYR A 45 -14.37 0.71 5.42
N ASN A 46 -14.82 0.21 6.59
CA ASN A 46 -14.65 -1.20 7.00
C ASN A 46 -13.19 -1.71 6.95
N LEU A 47 -12.23 -0.82 7.16
CA LEU A 47 -10.80 -1.15 7.18
C LEU A 47 -10.46 -1.94 8.44
N SER A 48 -9.56 -2.92 8.29
CA SER A 48 -8.93 -3.61 9.41
C SER A 48 -7.93 -2.69 10.13
N PRO A 49 -7.56 -2.98 11.39
CA PRO A 49 -6.51 -2.23 12.10
C PRO A 49 -5.20 -2.15 11.30
N PHE A 50 -4.81 -3.24 10.63
CA PHE A 50 -3.64 -3.24 9.75
C PHE A 50 -3.79 -2.28 8.56
N ALA A 51 -4.95 -2.25 7.90
CA ALA A 51 -5.19 -1.35 6.78
C ALA A 51 -5.19 0.13 7.21
N ILE A 52 -5.70 0.43 8.42
CA ILE A 52 -5.64 1.77 9.01
C ILE A 52 -4.18 2.19 9.23
N SER A 53 -3.32 1.31 9.76
CA SER A 53 -1.93 1.64 10.05
C SER A 53 -1.07 1.87 8.79
N LEU A 54 -1.52 1.41 7.61
CA LEU A 54 -0.76 1.59 6.37
C LEU A 54 -0.52 3.07 6.03
N ASN A 55 -1.51 3.94 6.25
CA ASN A 55 -1.43 5.36 5.92
C ASN A 55 -1.16 6.30 7.11
N GLU A 56 -0.89 5.73 8.28
CA GLU A 56 -0.48 6.49 9.46
C GLU A 56 0.86 7.19 9.19
N LEU A 57 0.91 8.50 9.47
CA LEU A 57 2.09 9.34 9.24
C LEU A 57 2.57 9.93 10.57
N SER A 58 3.44 9.18 11.26
CA SER A 58 4.05 9.66 12.50
C SER A 58 5.16 10.69 12.21
N PRO A 59 5.43 11.64 13.12
CA PRO A 59 6.51 12.62 12.96
C PRO A 59 7.91 11.98 12.78
N HIS A 60 8.13 10.81 13.37
CA HIS A 60 9.38 10.05 13.17
C HIS A 60 9.46 9.46 11.77
N LEU A 61 8.36 8.91 11.26
CA LEU A 61 8.30 8.32 9.94
C LEU A 61 8.49 9.38 8.85
N LEU A 62 7.84 10.54 9.00
CA LEU A 62 7.92 11.66 8.04
C LEU A 62 9.37 12.04 7.68
N LYS A 63 10.28 12.03 8.66
CA LYS A 63 11.71 12.34 8.46
C LYS A 63 12.47 11.28 7.64
N LYS A 64 11.87 10.12 7.41
CA LYS A 64 12.45 8.93 6.76
C LYS A 64 11.72 8.55 5.47
N LEU A 65 10.79 9.36 4.97
CA LEU A 65 10.07 9.06 3.74
C LEU A 65 10.66 9.81 2.55
N PRO A 66 10.76 9.18 1.36
CA PRO A 66 10.96 9.94 0.14
C PRO A 66 9.73 10.81 -0.14
N PRO A 67 9.88 11.89 -0.92
CA PRO A 67 8.75 12.76 -1.29
C PRO A 67 7.68 12.04 -2.14
N THR A 68 7.96 10.81 -2.59
CA THR A 68 7.06 9.97 -3.40
C THR A 68 6.24 8.97 -2.57
N ASP A 69 6.38 8.92 -1.24
CA ASP A 69 5.65 7.97 -0.40
C ASP A 69 4.14 8.27 -0.38
N SER A 70 3.29 7.25 -0.52
CA SER A 70 1.83 7.42 -0.57
C SER A 70 1.24 8.15 0.64
N ARG A 71 1.88 8.10 1.82
CA ARG A 71 1.42 8.82 3.02
C ARG A 71 1.43 10.33 2.87
N LEU A 72 2.23 10.83 1.93
CA LEU A 72 2.38 12.24 1.60
C LEU A 72 1.41 12.70 0.50
N ARG A 73 0.59 11.79 -0.03
CA ARG A 73 -0.33 12.09 -1.13
C ARG A 73 -1.50 12.97 -0.62
N PRO A 74 -1.63 14.22 -1.09
CA PRO A 74 -2.50 15.22 -0.46
C PRO A 74 -4.00 14.94 -0.62
N ASP A 75 -4.44 14.42 -1.78
CA ASP A 75 -5.85 14.05 -2.01
C ASP A 75 -6.33 12.97 -1.03
N GLN A 76 -5.50 11.95 -0.79
CA GLN A 76 -5.77 10.89 0.17
C GLN A 76 -5.78 11.41 1.61
N ARG A 77 -4.85 12.31 1.97
CA ARG A 77 -4.81 12.91 3.31
C ARG A 77 -6.05 13.75 3.61
N HIS A 78 -6.48 14.58 2.66
CA HIS A 78 -7.71 15.37 2.79
C HIS A 78 -8.94 14.47 2.92
N LEU A 79 -9.02 13.37 2.15
CA LEU A 79 -10.11 12.41 2.26
C LEU A 79 -10.18 11.76 3.65
N GLU A 80 -9.03 11.39 4.22
CA GLU A 80 -8.94 10.81 5.57
C GLU A 80 -9.38 11.80 6.65
N ASN A 81 -9.11 13.08 6.47
CA ASN A 81 -9.53 14.16 7.36
C ASN A 81 -11.00 14.60 7.17
N GLY A 82 -11.68 14.09 6.13
CA GLY A 82 -13.06 14.47 5.80
C GLY A 82 -13.19 15.78 5.00
N GLU A 83 -12.09 16.29 4.44
CA GLU A 83 -11.99 17.53 3.67
C GLU A 83 -12.28 17.25 2.18
N TYR A 84 -13.51 16.83 1.85
CA TYR A 84 -13.85 16.28 0.53
C TYR A 84 -13.62 17.22 -0.66
N GLU A 85 -13.89 18.52 -0.49
CA GLU A 85 -13.68 19.51 -1.56
C GLU A 85 -12.18 19.62 -1.89
N MET A 86 -11.34 19.70 -0.87
CA MET A 86 -9.88 19.74 -1.02
C MET A 86 -9.34 18.43 -1.62
N ALA A 87 -9.87 17.28 -1.18
CA ALA A 87 -9.50 15.98 -1.72
C ALA A 87 -9.79 15.89 -3.23
N ASN A 88 -10.96 16.35 -3.66
CA ASN A 88 -11.33 16.35 -5.08
C ASN A 88 -10.46 17.30 -5.92
N ALA A 89 -10.17 18.50 -5.40
CA ALA A 89 -9.29 19.46 -6.07
C ALA A 89 -7.87 18.91 -6.25
N GLU A 90 -7.29 18.35 -5.19
CA GLU A 90 -5.95 17.74 -5.23
C GLU A 90 -5.91 16.50 -6.13
N LYS A 91 -6.96 15.67 -6.13
CA LYS A 91 -7.06 14.51 -7.04
C LYS A 91 -6.97 14.95 -8.49
N LEU A 92 -7.74 15.96 -8.88
CA LEU A 92 -7.72 16.48 -10.25
C LEU A 92 -6.34 17.02 -10.63
N ARG A 93 -5.69 17.76 -9.72
CA ARG A 93 -4.33 18.29 -9.91
C ARG A 93 -3.31 17.17 -10.12
N LEU A 94 -3.30 16.16 -9.25
CA LEU A 94 -2.38 15.03 -9.33
C LEU A 94 -2.58 14.22 -10.62
N GLU A 95 -3.82 13.99 -11.04
CA GLU A 95 -4.10 13.32 -12.31
C GLU A 95 -3.58 14.12 -13.51
N GLN A 96 -3.72 15.44 -13.51
CA GLN A 96 -3.17 16.31 -14.56
C GLN A 96 -1.63 16.25 -14.60
N LEU A 97 -0.97 16.33 -13.45
CA LEU A 97 0.49 16.18 -13.35
C LEU A 97 0.95 14.81 -13.85
N GLN A 98 0.24 13.74 -13.47
CA GLN A 98 0.57 12.39 -13.93
C GLN A 98 0.38 12.24 -15.44
N ARG A 99 -0.67 12.83 -16.03
CA ARG A 99 -0.89 12.83 -17.49
C ARG A 99 0.23 13.57 -18.23
N GLN A 100 0.68 14.71 -17.71
CA GLN A 100 1.80 15.47 -18.28
C GLN A 100 3.11 14.68 -18.17
N ALA A 101 3.38 14.08 -17.00
CA ALA A 101 4.55 13.25 -16.78
C ALA A 101 4.57 12.05 -17.74
N ARG A 102 3.44 11.36 -17.93
CA ARG A 102 3.35 10.22 -18.87
C ARG A 102 3.76 10.58 -20.30
N ARG A 103 3.33 11.75 -20.81
CA ARG A 103 3.73 12.24 -22.14
C ARG A 103 5.25 12.44 -22.26
N LEU A 104 5.92 12.77 -21.16
CA LEU A 104 7.37 12.92 -21.10
C LEU A 104 8.09 11.57 -20.87
N GLN A 105 7.44 10.64 -20.18
CA GLN A 105 7.96 9.30 -19.86
C GLN A 105 7.94 8.31 -21.03
N GLU A 106 7.15 8.56 -22.07
CA GLU A 106 7.18 7.82 -23.35
C GLU A 106 8.58 7.82 -24.02
N LYS A 107 9.53 8.59 -23.47
CA LYS A 107 10.94 8.66 -23.88
C LYS A 107 11.91 7.79 -23.06
N GLY A 108 11.42 6.84 -22.26
CA GLY A 108 12.27 5.84 -21.58
C GLY A 108 12.39 6.02 -20.07
N TRP A 109 11.30 6.39 -19.39
CA TRP A 109 11.28 6.38 -17.92
C TRP A 109 11.47 4.98 -17.35
N GLN A 110 12.23 4.88 -16.26
CA GLN A 110 12.47 3.65 -15.52
C GLN A 110 12.20 3.87 -14.03
N PRO A 111 11.60 2.90 -13.31
CA PRO A 111 11.47 2.98 -11.87
C PRO A 111 12.83 3.09 -11.19
N ARG A 112 12.90 3.85 -10.09
CA ARG A 112 14.17 4.12 -9.38
C ARG A 112 14.70 2.91 -8.60
N TRP A 113 13.82 2.20 -7.90
CA TRP A 113 14.19 1.15 -6.93
C TRP A 113 14.04 -0.27 -7.48
N PHE A 114 13.48 -0.40 -8.69
CA PHE A 114 13.17 -1.67 -9.32
C PHE A 114 13.58 -1.66 -10.79
N ARG A 115 13.98 -2.81 -11.31
CA ARG A 115 14.22 -3.03 -12.73
C ARG A 115 13.23 -4.04 -13.26
N LYS A 116 12.68 -3.75 -14.44
CA LYS A 116 11.83 -4.70 -15.17
C LYS A 116 12.69 -5.85 -15.71
N ASP A 117 12.29 -7.07 -15.43
CA ASP A 117 12.93 -8.33 -15.85
C ASP A 117 11.83 -9.22 -16.45
N ASP A 118 11.80 -9.27 -17.78
CA ASP A 118 10.67 -9.81 -18.56
C ASP A 118 9.33 -9.21 -18.11
N ASP A 119 8.47 -10.01 -17.49
CA ASP A 119 7.15 -9.60 -16.96
C ASP A 119 7.15 -9.33 -15.45
N THR A 120 8.31 -9.34 -14.81
CA THR A 120 8.47 -9.12 -13.36
C THR A 120 9.29 -7.88 -13.05
N TYR A 121 9.21 -7.39 -11.80
CA TYR A 121 10.08 -6.33 -11.30
C TYR A 121 10.96 -6.87 -10.18
N ARG A 122 12.27 -6.66 -10.31
CA ARG A 122 13.26 -7.03 -9.31
C ARG A 122 13.73 -5.79 -8.56
N TYR A 123 13.75 -5.85 -7.23
CA TYR A 123 14.38 -4.81 -6.40
C TYR A 123 15.88 -4.73 -6.71
N VAL A 124 16.39 -3.53 -6.99
CA VAL A 124 17.81 -3.33 -7.38
C VAL A 124 18.66 -2.71 -6.28
N GLY A 125 18.11 -2.52 -5.07
CA GLY A 125 18.81 -1.84 -3.99
C GLY A 125 18.61 -0.32 -4.01
N GLY A 126 19.21 0.35 -3.02
CA GLY A 126 19.30 1.81 -2.94
C GLY A 126 18.19 2.47 -2.13
N TYR A 127 16.99 1.86 -2.01
CA TYR A 127 15.91 2.47 -1.22
C TYR A 127 16.24 2.48 0.27
N TRP A 128 16.63 1.33 0.81
CA TRP A 128 16.90 1.19 2.24
C TRP A 128 18.15 1.98 2.65
N GLU A 129 19.17 2.00 1.80
CA GLU A 129 20.41 2.76 1.99
C GLU A 129 20.18 4.28 1.94
N ALA A 130 19.35 4.75 1.00
CA ALA A 130 18.90 6.15 0.95
C ALA A 130 18.08 6.51 2.20
N ARG A 131 17.19 5.60 2.61
CA ARG A 131 16.34 5.76 3.80
C ARG A 131 17.15 5.87 5.08
N GLU A 132 18.16 5.02 5.27
CA GLU A 132 19.04 5.05 6.44
C GLU A 132 19.81 6.36 6.54
N ARG A 133 20.22 6.92 5.39
CA ARG A 133 20.92 8.21 5.32
C ARG A 133 19.98 9.42 5.37
N GLY A 134 18.67 9.22 5.20
CA GLY A 134 17.70 10.30 5.03
C GLY A 134 17.96 11.15 3.78
N ASN A 135 18.64 10.59 2.78
CA ASN A 135 19.02 11.32 1.57
C ASN A 135 18.12 10.87 0.40
N TRP A 136 17.34 11.81 -0.13
CA TRP A 136 16.43 11.62 -1.27
C TRP A 136 16.85 12.41 -2.51
N ASP A 137 18.14 12.71 -2.65
CA ASP A 137 18.70 13.45 -3.78
C ASP A 137 18.35 12.78 -5.12
N GLY A 138 17.85 13.59 -6.05
CA GLY A 138 17.39 13.14 -7.36
C GLY A 138 16.09 12.33 -7.33
N ILE A 139 15.36 12.28 -6.20
CA ILE A 139 13.98 11.81 -6.15
C ILE A 139 13.05 13.02 -6.31
N PRO A 140 12.27 13.09 -7.40
CA PRO A 140 11.40 14.23 -7.64
C PRO A 140 10.25 14.26 -6.64
N ASP A 141 9.87 15.46 -6.21
CA ASP A 141 8.60 15.67 -5.53
C ASP A 141 7.46 15.62 -6.55
N ILE A 142 6.73 14.51 -6.54
CA ILE A 142 5.62 14.24 -7.46
C ILE A 142 4.27 14.77 -6.92
N PHE A 143 4.23 15.23 -5.66
CA PHE A 143 3.04 15.82 -5.05
C PHE A 143 3.15 17.34 -4.92
N GLY A 144 4.36 17.89 -4.99
CA GLY A 144 4.65 19.31 -4.82
C GLY A 144 3.81 20.22 -5.69
N GLN A 145 3.55 21.41 -5.16
CA GLN A 145 2.96 22.54 -5.87
C GLN A 145 4.07 23.32 -6.57
N ASN A 146 4.57 22.85 -7.72
CA ASN A 146 5.31 23.74 -8.61
C ASN A 146 4.30 24.69 -9.29
N VAL A 147 3.73 25.61 -8.52
CA VAL A 147 3.24 26.86 -9.07
C VAL A 147 4.50 27.66 -9.35
N VAL A 148 4.95 27.65 -10.61
CA VAL A 148 5.81 28.73 -11.08
C VAL A 148 5.00 30.00 -10.88
N SER A 149 5.25 30.74 -9.79
CA SER A 149 4.73 32.09 -9.64
C SER A 149 5.28 32.90 -10.82
N PRO A 150 4.44 33.37 -11.76
CA PRO A 150 4.90 34.24 -12.80
C PRO A 150 5.13 35.63 -12.17
N GLY A 151 6.40 36.00 -12.02
CA GLY A 151 6.83 37.40 -11.95
C GLY A 151 6.64 38.13 -10.62
N LEU A 152 7.72 38.24 -9.86
CA LEU A 152 8.03 39.45 -9.08
C LEU A 152 9.56 39.69 -9.15
N THR A 153 9.97 40.39 -10.21
CA THR A 153 11.10 41.32 -10.25
C THR A 153 10.75 42.41 -11.25
#